data_AF-A0A819VCG4-F1
#
_entry.id   AF-A0A819VCG4-F1
#
_cell.length_a   1.000
_cell.length_b   1.000
_cell.length_c   1.000
_cell.angle_alpha   90.00
_cell.angle_beta   90.00
_cell.angle_gamma   90.00
#
_symmetry.space_group_name_H-M   'P 1'
#
loop_
_entity.id
_entity.type
_entity.pdbx_description
1 polymer ?
#
loop_
_entity_poly.entity_id
_entity_poly.type
_entity_poly.pdbx_seq_one_letter_code
_entity_poly.pdbx_strand_id
1 'polypeptide(L)' 'PIKTWMIQIAVLANHQSGRDTHIRQIVVHSPTETSSIFIDPKFSSIELASHSSCR' A
#
# COMPACT_ATOMS: atom_id res chain seq x y z
N PRO A 1 9.20 3.89 -3.50
CA PRO A 1 8.51 2.90 -2.63
C PRO A 1 9.56 2.06 -1.89
N ILE A 2 9.34 1.77 -0.60
CA ILE A 2 10.21 0.83 0.12
C ILE A 2 9.87 -0.58 -0.37
N LYS A 3 10.85 -1.25 -0.99
CA LYS A 3 10.74 -2.67 -1.39
C LYS A 3 11.36 -3.51 -0.28
N THR A 4 10.53 -4.14 0.53
CA THR A 4 10.96 -4.99 1.64
C THR A 4 10.00 -6.16 1.80
N TRP A 5 10.51 -7.26 2.33
CA TRP A 5 9.72 -8.45 2.68
C TRP A 5 9.05 -8.32 4.04
N MET A 6 9.56 -7.44 4.91
CA MET A 6 9.13 -7.30 6.29
C MET A 6 9.19 -5.85 6.74
N ILE A 7 8.19 -5.46 7.54
CA ILE A 7 8.15 -4.21 8.30
C ILE A 7 8.00 -4.59 9.77
N GLN A 8 8.94 -4.16 10.61
CA GLN A 8 8.86 -4.35 12.07
C GLN A 8 8.50 -3.03 12.74
N ILE A 9 7.48 -3.05 13.59
CA ILE A 9 7.11 -1.94 14.45
C ILE A 9 7.36 -2.39 15.89
N ALA A 10 8.33 -1.76 16.55
CA ALA A 10 8.69 -2.04 17.93
C ALA A 10 8.43 -0.81 18.80
N VAL A 11 7.60 -0.95 19.83
CA VAL A 11 7.38 0.11 20.82
C VAL A 11 8.42 -0.07 21.91
N LEU A 12 9.44 0.79 21.92
CA LEU A 12 10.57 0.67 22.84
C LEU A 12 10.28 1.21 24.25
N ALA A 13 9.31 2.12 24.37
CA ALA A 13 8.89 2.72 25.63
C ALA A 13 7.46 3.25 25.53
N ASN A 14 6.79 3.32 26.69
CA ASN A 14 5.43 3.84 26.83
C ASN A 14 5.40 5.07 27.76
N HIS A 15 4.30 5.83 27.72
CA HIS A 15 4.06 6.87 28.71
C HIS A 15 3.96 6.26 30.12
N GLN A 16 4.55 6.93 31.11
CA GLN A 16 4.61 6.48 32.52
C GLN A 16 5.22 5.08 32.71
N SER A 17 6.13 4.67 31.82
CA SER A 17 6.72 3.32 31.83
C SER A 17 5.66 2.20 31.82
N GLY A 18 4.52 2.47 31.18
CA GLY A 18 3.44 1.50 31.05
C GLY A 18 3.95 0.19 30.43
N ARG A 19 3.52 -0.94 30.98
CA ARG A 19 3.94 -2.27 30.51
C ARG A 19 3.41 -2.58 29.11
N ASP A 20 2.15 -2.26 28.87
CA ASP A 20 1.44 -2.62 27.64
C ASP A 20 1.13 -1.37 26.81
N THR A 21 1.17 -1.51 25.49
CA THR A 21 0.82 -0.44 24.54
C THR A 21 -0.52 -0.73 23.89
N HIS A 22 -1.40 0.26 23.84
CA HIS A 22 -2.65 0.17 23.10
C HIS A 22 -2.50 0.80 21.70
N ILE A 23 -2.22 -0.03 20.70
CA ILE A 23 -2.25 0.41 19.31
C ILE A 23 -3.68 0.21 18.77
N ARG A 24 -4.35 1.31 18.41
CA ARG A 24 -5.75 1.26 17.95
C ARG A 24 -5.88 1.06 16.44
N GLN A 25 -4.87 1.44 15.67
CA GLN A 25 -4.86 1.28 14.23
C GLN A 25 -3.44 1.35 13.67
N ILE A 26 -3.15 0.49 12.70
CA ILE A 26 -1.99 0.58 11.82
C ILE A 26 -2.54 0.51 10.40
N VAL A 27 -2.17 1.47 9.55
CA VAL A 27 -2.50 1.42 8.12
C VAL A 27 -1.20 1.54 7.34
N VAL A 28 -0.93 0.54 6.51
CA VAL A 28 0.22 0.55 5.61
C VAL A 28 -0.30 0.72 4.20
N HIS A 29 0.08 1.83 3.56
CA HIS A 29 -0.23 2.08 2.16
C HIS A 29 0.99 1.76 1.31
N SER A 30 0.80 0.92 0.30
CA SER A 30 1.71 0.83 -0.82
C SER A 30 1.19 1.70 -1.96
N PRO A 31 2.05 2.17 -2.87
CA PRO A 31 1.58 2.66 -4.15
C PRO A 31 0.78 1.53 -4.83
N THR A 32 -0.50 1.76 -5.04
CA THR A 32 -1.26 0.99 -6.02
C THR A 32 -0.86 1.56 -7.37
N GLU A 33 0.24 1.06 -7.93
CA GLU A 33 0.44 1.33 -9.35
C GLU A 33 -0.77 0.72 -10.08
N THR A 34 -1.48 1.53 -10.87
CA THR A 34 -2.29 1.02 -11.99
C THR A 34 -1.33 0.53 -13.08
N SER A 35 -0.37 -0.31 -12.71
CA SER A 35 0.59 -0.88 -13.61
C SER A 35 0.44 -2.37 -13.39
N SER A 36 -0.21 -2.98 -14.37
CA SER A 36 0.18 -4.33 -14.72
C SER A 36 1.71 -4.33 -14.94
N ILE A 37 2.32 -5.50 -15.01
CA ILE A 37 3.77 -5.63 -15.32
C ILE A 37 4.13 -4.95 -16.66
N PHE A 38 3.11 -4.54 -17.44
CA PHE A 38 3.19 -3.70 -18.62
C PHE A 38 2.79 -2.26 -18.29
N ILE A 39 3.43 -1.28 -18.93
CA ILE A 39 2.97 0.12 -18.91
C ILE A 39 1.49 0.10 -19.28
N ASP A 40 0.61 0.29 -18.30
CA ASP A 40 -0.82 0.43 -18.54
C ASP A 40 -1.04 1.90 -18.87
N PRO A 41 -1.19 2.27 -20.16
CA PRO A 41 -1.55 3.62 -20.50
C PRO A 41 -2.90 3.90 -19.86
N LYS A 42 -2.93 4.84 -18.91
CA LYS A 42 -4.19 5.34 -18.34
C LYS A 42 -4.98 6.03 -19.46
N PHE A 43 -5.81 5.27 -20.16
CA PHE A 43 -6.64 5.77 -21.24
C PHE A 43 -7.70 6.70 -20.64
N SER A 44 -7.78 7.93 -21.17
CA SER A 44 -8.81 8.89 -20.79
C SER A 44 -10.14 8.62 -21.51
N SER A 45 -10.09 7.98 -22.68
CA SER A 45 -11.29 7.60 -23.43
C SER A 45 -11.85 6.25 -22.96
N ILE A 46 -13.17 6.21 -22.75
CA ILE A 46 -13.92 5.00 -22.38
C ILE A 46 -13.79 3.91 -23.44
N GLU A 47 -13.70 4.28 -24.72
CA GLU A 47 -13.60 3.35 -25.84
C GLU A 47 -12.28 2.57 -25.77
N LEU A 48 -11.16 3.29 -25.60
CA LEU A 48 -9.84 2.68 -25.43
C LEU A 48 -9.74 1.86 -24.13
N ALA A 49 -10.33 2.35 -23.04
CA ALA A 49 -10.38 1.62 -21.77
C ALA A 49 -11.18 0.30 -21.88
N SER A 50 -12.21 0.25 -22.72
CA SER A 50 -13.01 -0.97 -22.92
C SER A 50 -12.25 -2.10 -23.61
N HIS A 51 -11.19 -1.76 -24.35
CA HIS A 51 -10.33 -2.71 -25.07
C HIS A 51 -8.97 -2.97 -24.39
N SER A 52 -8.72 -2.42 -23.19
CA SER A 52 -7.42 -2.50 -22.52
C SER A 52 -7.13 -3.83 -21.81
N SER A 53 -8.14 -4.67 -21.62
CA SER A 53 -7.97 -6.01 -21.02
C SER A 53 -8.90 -7.02 -21.68
N CYS A 54 -8.41 -8.23 -21.95
CA CYS A 54 -9.26 -9.39 -22.18
C CYS A 54 -9.53 -10.05 -20.82
N ARG A 55 -10.80 -10.14 -20.41
CA ARG A 55 -11.23 -10.84 -19.19
C ARG A 55 -11.76 -12.22 -19.51
#